data_AF-B2JA27-F1
#
_entry.id   AF-B2JA27-F1
#
_cell.length_a   1.000
_cell.length_b   1.000
_cell.length_c   1.000
_cell.angle_alpha   90.00
_cell.angle_beta   90.00
_cell.angle_gamma   90.00
#
_symmetry.space_group_name_H-M   'P 1'
#
loop_
_entity.id
_entity.type
_entity.pdbx_description
1 polymer ?
#
loop_
_entity_poly.entity_id
_entity_poly.type
_entity_poly.pdbx_seq_one_letter_code
_entity_poly.pdbx_strand_id
1 'polypeptide(L)'
;MRFTKLSYCQYLLSSQINYTITNLAEHLESISHDAINYYLKREKLTPRLLWDNVKDLVEPDDNGYIIFDDSVLDKRYSEEIEIVRRQYSGNEHGVLKGIGVVNCVYINPTLQRFWVIDYRILILMSMAKLR
;
A
#
# COMPACT_ATOMS: atom_id res chain seq x y z
N MET A 1 -19.68 -7.97 17.58
CA MET A 1 -18.74 -6.83 17.42
C MET A 1 -18.62 -6.54 15.92
N ARG A 2 -18.57 -5.28 15.46
CA ARG A 2 -18.40 -4.97 14.02
C ARG A 2 -16.92 -4.80 13.71
N PHE A 3 -16.43 -5.42 12.63
CA PHE A 3 -15.07 -5.20 12.15
C PHE A 3 -14.88 -3.75 11.73
N THR A 4 -13.75 -3.13 12.10
CA THR A 4 -13.47 -1.71 11.85
C THR A 4 -12.09 -1.51 11.21
N LYS A 5 -11.87 -0.30 10.68
CA LYS A 5 -10.54 0.14 10.22
C LYS A 5 -9.48 -0.03 11.29
N LEU A 6 -9.78 0.34 12.54
CA LEU A 6 -8.84 0.24 13.65
C LEU A 6 -8.43 -1.21 13.91
N SER A 7 -9.40 -2.14 13.87
CA SER A 7 -9.14 -3.58 14.00
C SER A 7 -8.15 -4.08 12.94
N TYR A 8 -8.33 -3.65 11.69
CA TYR A 8 -7.43 -4.02 10.60
C TYR A 8 -6.04 -3.39 10.73
N CYS A 9 -5.97 -2.10 11.07
CA CYS A 9 -4.69 -1.41 11.30
C CYS A 9 -3.89 -2.05 12.43
N GLN A 10 -4.54 -2.38 13.55
CA GLN A 10 -3.90 -3.07 14.68
C GLN A 10 -3.34 -4.41 14.25
N TYR A 11 -4.11 -5.20 13.50
CA TYR A 11 -3.65 -6.47 12.96
C TYR A 11 -2.42 -6.33 12.05
N LEU A 12 -2.41 -5.33 11.15
CA LEU A 12 -1.28 -5.08 10.27
C LEU A 12 -0.03 -4.63 11.04
N LEU A 13 -0.19 -3.91 12.15
CA LEU A 13 0.92 -3.49 13.02
C LEU A 13 1.46 -4.63 13.90
N SER A 14 0.59 -5.55 14.34
CA SER A 14 0.97 -6.65 15.23
C SER A 14 1.48 -7.89 14.49
N SER A 15 1.05 -8.09 13.24
CA SER A 15 1.42 -9.26 12.44
C SER A 15 2.74 -9.02 11.74
N GLN A 16 3.64 -10.01 11.78
CA GLN A 16 4.97 -9.89 11.17
C GLN A 16 5.14 -10.80 9.95
N ILE A 17 4.40 -11.90 9.88
CA ILE A 17 4.66 -13.00 8.92
C ILE A 17 3.44 -13.29 8.04
N ASN A 18 2.25 -13.40 8.63
CA ASN A 18 1.03 -13.81 7.94
C ASN A 18 -0.01 -12.69 7.96
N TYR A 19 -0.35 -12.18 6.78
CA TYR A 19 -1.31 -11.08 6.57
C TYR A 19 -2.61 -11.53 5.89
N THR A 20 -2.93 -12.83 5.96
CA THR A 20 -4.15 -13.38 5.33
C THR A 20 -5.40 -13.08 6.16
N ILE A 21 -6.54 -12.95 5.48
CA ILE A 21 -7.85 -12.72 6.13
C ILE A 21 -8.22 -13.90 7.03
N THR A 22 -7.87 -15.13 6.65
CA THR A 22 -8.08 -16.33 7.45
C THR A 22 -7.27 -16.28 8.74
N ASN A 23 -5.99 -15.90 8.66
CA ASN A 23 -5.17 -15.69 9.85
C ASN A 23 -5.77 -14.62 10.76
N LEU A 24 -6.21 -13.48 10.21
CA LEU A 24 -6.90 -12.47 11.02
C LEU A 24 -8.16 -13.02 11.70
N ALA A 25 -8.99 -13.78 10.99
CA ALA A 25 -10.21 -14.37 11.54
C ALA A 25 -9.91 -15.35 12.69
N GLU A 26 -8.84 -16.14 12.60
CA GLU A 26 -8.42 -17.05 13.70
C GLU A 26 -8.07 -16.30 14.99
N HIS A 27 -7.60 -15.05 14.87
CA HIS A 27 -7.24 -14.19 16.01
C HIS A 27 -8.41 -13.32 16.50
N LEU A 28 -9.59 -13.45 15.91
CA LEU A 28 -10.80 -12.71 16.28
C LEU A 28 -11.92 -13.69 16.63
N GLU A 29 -12.13 -13.93 17.93
CA GLU A 29 -13.09 -14.93 18.45
C GLU A 29 -14.54 -14.79 17.91
N SER A 30 -14.94 -13.59 17.45
CA SER A 30 -16.32 -13.29 17.05
C SER A 30 -16.50 -12.76 15.63
N ILE A 31 -15.44 -12.73 14.80
CA ILE A 31 -15.50 -12.14 13.47
C ILE A 31 -15.09 -13.18 12.43
N SER A 32 -16.02 -13.55 11.55
CA SER A 32 -15.73 -14.46 10.45
C SER A 32 -14.86 -13.80 9.37
N HIS A 33 -14.10 -14.63 8.64
CA HIS A 33 -13.30 -14.18 7.50
C HIS A 33 -14.17 -13.51 6.41
N ASP A 34 -15.42 -13.94 6.23
CA ASP A 34 -16.37 -13.31 5.31
C ASP A 34 -16.71 -11.87 5.68
N ALA A 35 -16.87 -11.57 6.97
CA ALA A 35 -17.15 -10.21 7.44
C ALA A 35 -15.97 -9.27 7.16
N ILE A 36 -14.74 -9.76 7.32
CA ILE A 36 -13.52 -9.03 7.00
C ILE A 36 -13.41 -8.82 5.49
N ASN A 37 -13.64 -9.87 4.69
CA ASN A 37 -13.61 -9.79 3.23
C ASN A 37 -14.65 -8.78 2.69
N TYR A 38 -15.86 -8.80 3.24
CA TYR A 38 -16.91 -7.84 2.90
C TYR A 38 -16.51 -6.40 3.25
N TYR A 39 -15.89 -6.18 4.42
CA TYR A 39 -15.35 -4.88 4.80
C TYR A 39 -14.28 -4.42 3.80
N LEU A 40 -13.27 -5.24 3.53
CA LEU A 40 -12.15 -4.88 2.63
C LEU A 40 -12.60 -4.61 1.19
N LYS A 41 -13.64 -5.28 0.70
CA LYS A 41 -14.23 -5.01 -0.62
C LYS A 41 -14.93 -3.67 -0.72
N ARG A 42 -15.50 -3.17 0.39
CA ARG A 42 -16.26 -1.91 0.42
C ARG A 42 -15.39 -0.72 0.77
N GLU A 43 -14.40 -0.93 1.62
CA GLU A 43 -13.53 0.14 2.09
C GLU A 43 -12.61 0.60 0.97
N LYS A 44 -12.58 1.91 0.71
CA LYS A 44 -11.68 2.52 -0.26
C LYS A 44 -10.58 3.28 0.45
N LEU A 45 -9.42 2.63 0.59
CA LEU A 45 -8.19 3.28 1.04
C LEU A 45 -7.60 4.08 -0.12
N THR A 46 -8.06 5.31 -0.28
CA THR A 46 -7.60 6.21 -1.35
C THR A 46 -6.34 6.95 -0.91
N PRO A 47 -5.45 7.34 -1.84
CA PRO A 47 -4.29 8.17 -1.49
C PRO A 47 -4.68 9.53 -0.89
N ARG A 48 -5.88 10.03 -1.22
CA ARG A 48 -6.42 11.25 -0.61
C ARG A 48 -6.55 11.12 0.91
N LEU A 49 -6.92 9.93 1.41
CA LEU A 49 -7.02 9.66 2.83
C LEU A 49 -5.67 9.83 3.53
N LEU A 50 -4.56 9.46 2.88
CA LEU A 50 -3.22 9.68 3.43
C LEU A 50 -2.96 11.17 3.60
N TRP A 51 -3.17 11.96 2.55
CA TRP A 51 -2.97 13.41 2.59
C TRP A 51 -3.81 14.07 3.69
N ASP A 52 -5.09 13.69 3.81
CA ASP A 52 -5.98 14.26 4.83
C ASP A 52 -5.53 13.95 6.27
N ASN A 53 -4.76 12.88 6.51
CA ASN A 53 -4.19 12.55 7.82
C ASN A 53 -2.82 13.21 8.08
N VAL A 54 -2.07 13.55 7.02
CA VAL A 54 -0.68 14.02 7.13
C VAL A 54 -0.54 15.53 6.96
N LYS A 55 -1.43 16.19 6.21
CA LYS A 55 -1.31 17.61 5.85
C LYS A 55 -1.08 18.56 7.02
N ASP A 56 -1.69 18.31 8.17
CA ASP A 56 -1.60 19.18 9.36
C ASP A 56 -0.34 18.88 10.19
N LEU A 57 0.37 17.79 9.87
CA LEU A 57 1.64 17.40 10.47
C LEU A 57 2.84 17.85 9.65
N VAL A 58 2.63 18.23 8.38
CA VAL A 58 3.70 18.65 7.48
C VAL A 58 4.24 20.01 7.93
N GLU A 59 5.56 20.08 8.13
CA GLU A 59 6.25 21.32 8.46
C GLU A 59 6.96 21.86 7.21
N PRO A 60 6.36 22.84 6.50
CA PRO A 60 6.94 23.39 5.27
C PRO A 60 8.24 24.14 5.56
N ASP A 61 9.16 24.11 4.60
CA ASP A 61 10.44 24.80 4.63
C ASP A 61 10.73 25.34 3.23
N ASP A 62 11.36 26.51 3.14
CA ASP A 62 11.67 27.16 1.85
C ASP A 62 12.66 26.32 1.01
N ASN A 63 13.46 25.47 1.64
CA ASN A 63 14.35 24.50 0.98
C ASN A 63 13.75 23.08 0.95
N GLY A 64 12.48 22.92 1.29
CA GLY A 64 11.78 21.64 1.25
C GLY A 64 11.66 21.10 -0.18
N TYR A 65 11.71 19.77 -0.31
CA TYR A 65 11.60 19.11 -1.62
C TYR A 65 10.75 17.85 -1.53
N ILE A 66 10.24 17.44 -2.70
CA ILE A 66 9.41 16.25 -2.85
C ILE A 66 10.22 15.20 -3.61
N ILE A 67 10.27 13.99 -3.04
CA ILE A 67 10.86 12.81 -3.66
C ILE A 67 9.75 11.90 -4.16
N PHE A 68 9.91 11.41 -5.38
CA PHE A 68 9.16 10.29 -5.91
C PHE A 68 10.08 9.06 -5.97
N ASP A 69 9.61 7.96 -5.42
CA ASP A 69 10.34 6.69 -5.40
C ASP A 69 9.40 5.57 -5.87
N ASP A 70 9.82 4.80 -6.87
CA ASP A 70 9.10 3.63 -7.34
C ASP A 70 9.65 2.35 -6.72
N SER A 71 8.74 1.51 -6.25
CA SER A 71 9.03 0.24 -5.61
C SER A 71 8.16 -0.86 -6.23
N VAL A 72 8.74 -2.03 -6.45
CA VAL A 72 8.00 -3.22 -6.89
C VAL A 72 7.77 -4.13 -5.69
N LEU A 73 6.50 -4.23 -5.26
CA LEU A 73 6.09 -5.20 -4.25
C LEU A 73 6.09 -6.58 -4.88
N ASP A 74 7.04 -7.40 -4.45
CA ASP A 74 7.20 -8.76 -4.95
C ASP A 74 5.95 -9.62 -4.69
N LYS A 75 5.41 -10.17 -5.78
CA LYS A 75 4.31 -11.13 -5.80
C LYS A 75 4.62 -12.26 -6.77
N ARG A 76 5.85 -12.77 -6.75
CA ARG A 76 6.33 -13.89 -7.60
C ARG A 76 5.39 -15.10 -7.59
N TYR A 77 4.75 -15.39 -6.46
CA TYR A 77 3.83 -16.52 -6.27
C TYR A 77 2.35 -16.19 -6.45
N SER A 78 1.98 -14.97 -6.85
CA SER A 78 0.57 -14.65 -7.08
C SER A 78 0.09 -15.07 -8.46
N GLU A 79 -1.07 -15.71 -8.50
CA GLU A 79 -1.74 -16.14 -9.74
C GLU A 79 -2.98 -15.29 -10.05
N GLU A 80 -3.76 -14.94 -9.03
CA GLU A 80 -5.12 -14.35 -9.18
C GLU A 80 -5.22 -12.86 -8.74
N ILE A 81 -4.09 -12.15 -8.65
CA ILE A 81 -4.10 -10.72 -8.30
C ILE A 81 -4.06 -9.88 -9.57
N GLU A 82 -5.22 -9.32 -9.96
CA GLU A 82 -5.44 -8.59 -11.23
C GLU A 82 -4.37 -7.53 -11.54
N ILE A 83 -3.92 -6.81 -10.51
CA ILE A 83 -2.98 -5.69 -10.62
C ILE A 83 -1.51 -6.12 -10.73
N VAL A 84 -1.21 -7.41 -10.51
CA VAL A 84 0.16 -7.92 -10.63
C VAL A 84 0.60 -7.93 -12.09
N ARG A 85 1.82 -7.43 -12.32
CA ARG A 85 2.45 -7.35 -13.65
C ARG A 85 3.92 -7.78 -13.56
N ARG A 86 4.50 -8.12 -14.71
CA ARG A 86 5.94 -8.34 -14.83
C ARG A 86 6.64 -6.99 -14.87
N GLN A 87 7.51 -6.73 -13.91
CA GLN A 87 8.24 -5.47 -13.76
C GLN A 87 9.71 -5.76 -13.46
N TYR A 88 10.60 -4.86 -13.88
CA TYR A 88 12.00 -4.96 -13.54
C TYR A 88 12.21 -4.59 -12.07
N SER A 89 12.97 -5.42 -11.34
CA SER A 89 13.42 -5.14 -9.98
C SER A 89 14.92 -4.91 -10.02
N GLY A 90 15.34 -3.73 -9.57
CA GLY A 90 16.76 -3.42 -9.38
C GLY A 90 17.42 -4.34 -8.36
N ASN A 91 16.69 -4.75 -7.31
CA ASN A 91 17.20 -5.64 -6.26
C ASN A 91 17.50 -7.06 -6.76
N GLU A 92 16.64 -7.60 -7.63
CA GLU A 92 16.82 -8.94 -8.20
C GLU A 92 17.64 -8.91 -9.50
N HIS A 93 17.99 -7.71 -9.99
CA HIS A 93 18.58 -7.50 -11.32
C HIS A 93 17.82 -8.26 -12.43
N GLY A 94 16.49 -8.21 -12.39
CA GLY A 94 15.67 -9.02 -13.27
C GLY A 94 14.18 -8.69 -13.24
N VAL A 95 13.42 -9.34 -14.13
CA VAL A 95 11.97 -9.15 -14.24
C VAL A 95 11.22 -10.13 -13.37
N LEU A 96 10.42 -9.63 -12.42
CA LEU A 96 9.59 -10.43 -11.52
C LEU A 96 8.11 -10.04 -11.59
N LYS A 97 7.22 -10.92 -11.13
CA LYS A 97 5.80 -10.58 -10.94
C LYS A 97 5.67 -9.74 -9.67
N GLY A 98 5.12 -8.54 -9.78
CA GLY A 98 4.92 -7.67 -8.63
C GLY A 98 3.91 -6.56 -8.88
N ILE A 99 3.62 -5.80 -7.83
CA ILE A 99 2.74 -4.62 -7.86
C ILE A 99 3.63 -3.39 -7.80
N GLY A 100 3.53 -2.52 -8.80
CA GLY A 100 4.31 -1.29 -8.86
C GLY A 100 3.65 -0.22 -8.00
N VAL A 101 4.43 0.42 -7.13
CA VAL A 101 3.97 1.50 -6.27
C VAL A 101 4.92 2.68 -6.42
N VAL A 102 4.40 3.87 -6.64
CA VAL A 102 5.16 5.13 -6.59
C VAL A 102 4.77 5.85 -5.32
N ASN A 103 5.72 6.05 -4.43
CA ASN A 103 5.54 6.85 -3.23
C ASN A 103 5.92 8.30 -3.50
N CYS A 104 5.23 9.23 -2.83
CA CYS A 104 5.53 10.65 -2.85
C CYS A 104 5.81 11.11 -1.42
N VAL A 105 7.03 11.60 -1.18
CA VAL A 105 7.54 11.95 0.15
C VAL A 105 7.98 13.41 0.15
N TYR A 106 7.46 14.19 1.08
CA TYR A 106 7.95 15.54 1.35
C TYR A 106 9.07 15.48 2.38
N ILE A 107 10.16 16.23 2.13
CA ILE A 107 11.33 16.29 3.00
C ILE A 107 11.58 17.74 3.41
N ASN A 108 11.74 17.94 4.72
CA ASN A 108 12.21 19.17 5.32
C ASN A 108 13.69 18.99 5.69
N PRO A 109 14.65 19.58 4.94
CA PRO A 109 16.07 19.39 5.19
C PRO A 109 16.55 20.12 6.45
N THR A 110 15.91 21.22 6.82
CA THR A 110 16.26 22.00 8.02
C THR A 110 16.00 21.21 9.30
N LEU A 111 14.85 20.55 9.37
CA LEU A 111 14.43 19.74 10.52
C LEU A 111 14.87 18.27 10.41
N GLN A 112 15.40 17.84 9.28
CA GLN A 112 15.72 16.45 8.97
C GLN A 112 14.50 15.53 9.17
N ARG A 113 13.32 15.98 8.72
CA ARG A 113 12.05 15.26 8.83
C ARG A 113 11.47 14.97 7.46
N PHE A 114 10.65 13.92 7.38
CA PHE A 114 9.95 13.53 6.16
C PHE A 114 8.54 13.06 6.43
N TRP A 115 7.66 13.22 5.44
CA TRP A 115 6.27 12.80 5.49
C TRP A 115 5.87 12.15 4.17
N VAL A 116 5.22 10.98 4.23
CA VAL A 116 4.62 10.37 3.03
C VAL A 116 3.30 11.08 2.76
N ILE A 117 3.18 11.73 1.59
CA ILE A 117 2.07 12.63 1.28
C ILE A 117 1.12 12.07 0.22
N ASP A 118 1.60 11.18 -0.66
CA ASP A 118 0.78 10.51 -1.67
C ASP A 118 1.42 9.15 -2.02
N TYR A 119 0.63 8.27 -2.63
CA TYR A 119 1.11 7.05 -3.27
C TYR A 119 0.23 6.72 -4.48
N ARG A 120 0.81 6.08 -5.49
CA ARG A 120 0.10 5.62 -6.68
C ARG A 120 0.44 4.17 -6.95
N ILE A 121 -0.57 3.38 -7.29
CA ILE A 121 -0.35 2.02 -7.75
C ILE A 121 -0.28 2.06 -9.27
N LEU A 122 0.83 1.58 -9.82
CA LEU A 122 1.06 1.54 -11.26
C LEU A 122 0.25 0.40 -11.86
N ILE A 123 -0.87 0.79 -12.47
CA ILE A 123 -1.61 -0.08 -13.39
C ILE A 123 -1.14 0.30 -14.78
N LEU A 124 -0.13 -0.40 -15.32
CA LEU A 124 0.06 -0.38 -16.76
C LEU A 124 -1.18 -1.03 -17.37
N MET A 125 -2.07 -0.20 -17.92
CA MET A 125 -3.03 -0.66 -18.90
C MET A 125 -2.19 -1.32 -20.00
N SER A 126 -2.35 -2.63 -20.14
CA SER A 126 -2.00 -3.33 -21.37
C SER A 126 -2.49 -2.45 -22.51
N MET A 127 -1.56 -1.84 -23.27
CA MET A 127 -1.91 -1.38 -24.59
C MET A 127 -2.45 -2.61 -25.28
N ALA A 128 -3.77 -2.59 -25.53
CA ALA A 128 -4.46 -3.62 -26.27
C ALA A 128 -3.58 -3.99 -27.46
N LYS A 129 -3.33 -5.31 -27.62
CA LYS A 129 -2.72 -5.92 -28.80
C LYS A 129 -2.90 -5.02 -30.02
N LEU A 130 -1.89 -4.22 -30.35
CA LEU A 130 -1.74 -3.68 -31.68
C LEU A 130 -1.27 -4.88 -32.50
N ARG A 131 -2.28 -5.47 -33.16
CA ARG A 131 -2.29 -6.52 -34.17
C ARG A 131 -0.96 -7.17 -34.53
#